data_AF-A0AAJ1QMV8-F1
#
_entry.id   AF-A0AAJ1QMV8-F1
#
_cell.length_a   1.000
_cell.length_b   1.000
_cell.length_c   1.000
_cell.angle_alpha   90.00
_cell.angle_beta   90.00
_cell.angle_gamma   90.00
#
_symmetry.space_group_name_H-M   'P 1'
#
loop_
_entity.id
_entity.type
_entity.pdbx_description
1 polymer ?
#
loop_
_entity_poly.entity_id
_entity_poly.type
_entity_poly.pdbx_seq_one_letter_code
_entity_poly.pdbx_strand_id
1 'polypeptide(L)' 'MNTYRIQMNCGQISYLCEFFSEYEDEQIKTTLLSSNRVQAVFEAMTALHGEEAVKHLKQVFQQSQFGPGLYYTIKKI' A
#
# COMPACT_ATOMS: atom_id res chain seq x y z
N MET A 1 10.69 7.82 13.04
CA MET A 1 9.72 7.23 12.08
C MET A 1 9.75 5.74 12.27
N ASN A 2 8.57 5.11 12.28
CA ASN A 2 8.43 3.66 12.35
C ASN A 2 8.43 3.09 10.94
N THR A 3 8.89 1.85 10.80
CA THR A 3 8.88 1.13 9.54
C THR A 3 8.02 -0.12 9.69
N TYR A 4 7.03 -0.29 8.82
CA TYR A 4 6.13 -1.43 8.82
C TYR A 4 6.18 -2.16 7.48
N ARG A 5 5.98 -3.48 7.52
CA ARG A 5 5.75 -4.26 6.30
C ARG A 5 4.26 -4.36 6.04
N ILE A 6 3.87 -3.92 4.85
CA ILE A 6 2.48 -3.91 4.40
C ILE A 6 2.36 -4.92 3.27
N GLN A 7 1.50 -5.90 3.45
CA GLN A 7 1.10 -6.81 2.38
C GLN A 7 -0.17 -6.27 1.71
N MET A 8 -0.12 -6.14 0.39
CA MET A 8 -1.27 -5.81 -0.43
C MET A 8 -1.58 -6.97 -1.37
N ASN A 9 -2.86 -7.35 -1.49
CA ASN A 9 -3.29 -8.38 -2.45
C ASN A 9 -4.37 -7.80 -3.36
N CYS A 10 -4.26 -8.08 -4.66
CA CYS A 10 -5.24 -7.71 -5.68
C CYS A 10 -5.08 -8.63 -6.88
N GLY A 11 -6.19 -8.95 -7.56
CA GLY A 11 -6.15 -9.72 -8.82
C GLY A 11 -5.40 -9.00 -9.94
N GLN A 12 -5.32 -7.66 -9.87
CA GLN A 12 -4.57 -6.82 -10.81
C GLN A 12 -3.49 -6.05 -10.06
N ILE A 13 -2.57 -6.80 -9.43
CA ILE A 13 -1.53 -6.25 -8.54
C ILE A 13 -0.60 -5.24 -9.23
N SER A 14 -0.45 -5.30 -10.55
CA SER A 14 0.36 -4.34 -11.31
C SER A 14 -0.06 -2.89 -11.05
N TYR A 15 -1.37 -2.60 -10.99
CA TYR A 15 -1.86 -1.25 -10.68
C TYR A 15 -1.50 -0.81 -9.26
N LEU A 16 -1.53 -1.73 -8.29
CA LEU A 16 -1.10 -1.45 -6.92
C LEU A 16 0.40 -1.19 -6.85
N CYS A 17 1.20 -2.01 -7.53
CA CYS A 17 2.64 -1.83 -7.61
C CYS A 17 2.99 -0.51 -8.29
N GLU A 18 2.40 -0.21 -9.43
CA GLU A 18 2.63 1.06 -10.15
C GLU A 18 2.24 2.27 -9.29
N PHE A 19 1.14 2.18 -8.53
CA PHE A 19 0.72 3.28 -7.66
C PHE A 19 1.62 3.45 -6.43
N PHE A 20 2.02 2.36 -5.75
CA PHE A 20 2.70 2.41 -4.45
C PHE A 20 4.22 2.22 -4.50
N SER A 21 4.81 1.93 -5.65
CA SER A 21 6.25 1.67 -5.76
C SER A 21 7.11 2.89 -5.37
N GLU A 22 6.61 4.11 -5.62
CA GLU A 22 7.26 5.37 -5.26
C GLU A 22 6.29 6.36 -4.59
N TYR A 23 5.26 5.86 -3.93
CA TYR A 23 4.29 6.72 -3.26
C TYR A 23 4.88 7.35 -2.00
N GLU A 24 4.78 8.67 -1.89
CA GLU A 24 5.19 9.45 -0.74
C GLU A 24 4.20 10.61 -0.52
N ASP A 25 3.74 10.74 0.73
CA ASP A 25 2.98 11.89 1.18
C ASP A 25 3.53 12.41 2.53
N GLU A 26 2.84 13.40 3.11
CA GLU A 26 3.27 14.03 4.37
C GLU A 26 3.30 13.06 5.57
N GLN A 27 2.61 11.91 5.49
CA GLN A 27 2.41 10.97 6.59
C GLN A 27 3.11 9.61 6.36
N ILE A 28 3.23 9.15 5.11
CA ILE A 28 3.74 7.82 4.77
C ILE A 28 4.55 7.84 3.47
N LYS A 29 5.64 7.08 3.48
CA LYS A 29 6.42 6.74 2.29
C LYS A 29 6.41 5.23 2.10
N THR A 30 6.12 4.75 0.89
CA THR A 30 6.12 3.32 0.57
C THR A 30 7.21 2.96 -0.43
N THR A 31 7.86 1.83 -0.20
CA THR A 31 8.87 1.24 -1.07
C THR A 31 8.48 -0.19 -1.38
N LEU A 32 8.46 -0.58 -2.65
CA LEU A 32 8.19 -1.97 -3.03
C LEU A 32 9.37 -2.88 -2.63
N LEU A 33 9.11 -3.90 -1.80
CA LEU A 33 10.11 -4.91 -1.42
C LEU A 33 10.03 -6.15 -2.30
N SER A 34 8.82 -6.60 -2.60
CA SER A 34 8.58 -7.78 -3.44
C SER A 34 7.18 -7.78 -4.02
N SER A 35 7.01 -8.38 -5.19
CA SER A 35 5.71 -8.60 -5.80
C SER A 35 5.66 -9.92 -6.54
N ASN A 36 4.51 -10.57 -6.50
CA ASN A 36 4.15 -11.69 -7.36
C ASN A 36 2.88 -11.32 -8.15
N ARG A 37 2.19 -12.28 -8.79
CA ARG A 37 1.03 -12.01 -9.66
C ARG A 37 -0.22 -11.50 -8.94
N VAL A 38 -0.35 -11.72 -7.63
CA VAL A 38 -1.59 -11.39 -6.88
C VAL A 38 -1.32 -10.64 -5.56
N GLN A 39 -0.06 -10.50 -5.18
CA GLN A 39 0.39 -9.98 -3.90
C GLN A 39 1.66 -9.17 -4.06
N ALA A 40 1.76 -8.08 -3.31
CA ALA A 40 2.97 -7.29 -3.15
C ALA A 40 3.21 -6.99 -1.68
N VAL A 41 4.48 -6.85 -1.31
CA VAL A 41 4.94 -6.44 0.01
C VAL A 41 5.67 -5.12 -0.14
N PHE A 42 5.21 -4.13 0.60
CA PHE A 42 5.79 -2.80 0.66
C PHE A 42 6.38 -2.57 2.04
N GLU A 43 7.47 -1.83 2.08
CA GLU A 43 7.96 -1.18 3.28
C GLU A 43 7.29 0.19 3.38
N ALA A 44 6.66 0.47 4.52
CA ALA A 44 5.99 1.72 4.78
C ALA A 44 6.69 2.45 5.94
N MET A 45 7.33 3.57 5.64
CA MET A 45 7.94 4.45 6.62
C MET A 45 6.94 5.54 7.00
N THR A 46 6.56 5.60 8.27
CA THR A 46 5.52 6.54 8.74
C THR A 46 5.69 6.90 10.21
N ALA A 47 5.14 8.04 10.60
CA ALA A 47 4.97 8.41 12.01
C ALA A 47 3.68 7.81 12.63
N LEU A 48 2.74 7.34 11.79
CA LEU A 48 1.46 6.78 12.21
C LEU A 48 1.61 5.43 12.91
N HIS A 49 0.59 5.04 13.68
CA HIS A 49 0.51 3.69 14.21
C HIS A 49 0.21 2.69 13.07
N GLY A 50 0.64 1.44 13.21
CA GLY A 50 0.56 0.47 12.11
C GLY A 50 -0.85 0.20 11.56
N GLU A 51 -1.90 0.34 12.37
CA GLU A 51 -3.29 0.23 11.91
C GLU A 51 -3.77 1.48 11.16
N GLU A 52 -3.37 2.66 11.63
CA GLU A 52 -3.67 3.94 10.98
C GLU A 52 -2.98 4.03 9.63
N ALA A 53 -1.74 3.57 9.53
CA ALA A 53 -1.00 3.46 8.27
C ALA A 53 -1.75 2.60 7.23
N VAL A 54 -2.26 1.44 7.64
CA VAL A 54 -3.06 0.57 6.76
C VAL A 54 -4.35 1.26 6.31
N LYS A 55 -5.05 1.93 7.24
CA LYS A 55 -6.29 2.65 6.94
C LYS A 55 -6.03 3.81 5.97
N HIS A 56 -4.97 4.57 6.19
CA HIS A 56 -4.54 5.68 5.35
C HIS A 56 -4.23 5.20 3.93
N LEU A 57 -3.35 4.20 3.78
CA LEU A 57 -3.02 3.60 2.47
C LEU A 57 -4.26 3.08 1.73
N LYS A 58 -5.22 2.50 2.47
CA LYS A 58 -6.48 2.07 1.89
C LYS A 58 -7.29 3.24 1.36
N GLN A 59 -7.42 4.32 2.11
CA GLN A 59 -8.15 5.53 1.70
C GLN A 59 -7.49 6.21 0.49
N VAL A 60 -6.17 6.35 0.51
CA VAL A 60 -5.39 6.89 -0.61
C VAL A 60 -5.67 6.07 -1.88
N PHE A 61 -5.56 4.74 -1.80
CA PHE A 61 -5.82 3.91 -2.98
C PHE A 61 -7.29 3.99 -3.43
N GLN A 62 -8.26 4.05 -2.51
CA GLN A 62 -9.69 4.23 -2.86
C GLN A 62 -9.96 5.52 -3.65
N GLN A 63 -9.19 6.58 -3.38
CA GLN A 63 -9.32 7.86 -4.09
C GLN A 63 -8.56 7.88 -5.42
N SER A 64 -7.68 6.91 -5.66
CA SER A 64 -7.02 6.76 -6.96
C SER A 64 -8.01 6.37 -8.06
N GLN A 65 -7.63 6.58 -9.31
CA GLN A 65 -8.40 6.17 -10.49
C GLN A 65 -8.74 4.67 -10.49
N PHE A 66 -7.92 3.83 -9.84
CA PHE A 66 -8.05 2.38 -9.86
C PHE A 66 -8.81 1.81 -8.65
N GLY A 67 -8.77 2.52 -7.50
CA GLY A 67 -9.31 2.05 -6.23
C GLY A 67 -10.77 1.59 -6.24
N PRO A 68 -11.71 2.40 -6.80
CA PRO A 68 -13.14 2.05 -6.79
C PRO A 68 -13.48 0.82 -7.64
N GLY A 69 -12.66 0.50 -8.64
CA GLY A 69 -12.90 -0.59 -9.58
C GLY A 69 -12.20 -1.90 -9.21
N LEU A 70 -11.31 -1.89 -8.21
CA LEU A 70 -10.49 -3.04 -7.86
C LEU A 70 -10.91 -3.64 -6.52
N TYR A 71 -10.96 -4.98 -6.46
CA TYR A 71 -11.01 -5.69 -5.20
C TYR A 71 -9.59 -5.91 -4.69
N TYR A 72 -9.28 -5.35 -3.51
CA TYR A 72 -7.96 -5.45 -2.91
C TYR A 72 -8.02 -5.54 -1.39
N THR A 73 -6.94 -6.03 -0.80
CA THR A 73 -6.74 -6.10 0.66
C THR A 73 -5.39 -5.50 1.01
N ILE A 74 -5.32 -4.79 2.14
CA ILE A 74 -4.10 -4.20 2.68
C ILE A 74 -4.03 -4.60 4.15
N LYS A 75 -2.90 -5.18 4.58
CA LYS A 75 -2.67 -5.58 5.97
C LYS A 75 -1.21 -5.40 6.36
N LYS A 76 -0.98 -5.12 7.64
CA LYS A 76 0.36 -5.15 8.24
C LYS A 76 0.77 -6.61 8.49
N ILE A 77 2.04 -6.94 8.26
CA ILE A 77 2.64 -8.26 8.54
C ILE A 77 3.91 -8.13 9.39
#